data_AF-A0A542AY26-F1
#
_entry.id   AF-A0A542AY26-F1
#
_cell.length_a   1.000
_cell.length_b   1.000
_cell.length_c   1.000
_cell.angle_alpha   90.00
_cell.angle_beta   90.00
_cell.angle_gamma   90.00
#
_symmetry.space_group_name_H-M   'P 1'
#
loop_
_entity.id
_entity.type
_entity.pdbx_description
1 polymer ?
#
loop_
_entity_poly.entity_id
_entity_poly.type
_entity_poly.pdbx_seq_one_letter_code
_entity_poly.pdbx_strand_id
1 'polypeptide(L)'
;MNKKSQLTEHLEKSCESYSEIENNIIITTTKPLIFQVDFSNNKTDISAKLKGWNFLTGFLEMRFEKVASYISIMLILMILITLFSLVMVENEIENTTVLISITCIVVAAVWTCLFYINYRIKYENMKNRIVDWTN
;
A
#
# COMPACT_ATOMS: atom_id res chain seq x y z
N MET A 1 3.90 -32.67 -4.39
CA MET A 1 2.73 -32.12 -3.66
C MET A 1 2.19 -30.95 -4.47
N ASN A 2 0.87 -30.74 -4.53
CA ASN A 2 0.31 -29.59 -5.26
C ASN A 2 0.71 -28.30 -4.54
N LYS A 3 1.32 -27.31 -5.24
CA LYS A 3 1.77 -26.03 -4.65
C LYS A 3 0.66 -25.30 -3.89
N LYS A 4 -0.58 -25.41 -4.39
CA LYS A 4 -1.76 -24.87 -3.71
C LYS A 4 -1.94 -25.50 -2.33
N SER A 5 -1.84 -26.83 -2.24
CA SER A 5 -1.97 -27.58 -0.99
C SER A 5 -0.83 -27.32 -0.01
N GLN A 6 0.38 -27.06 -0.49
CA GLN A 6 1.51 -26.65 0.36
C GLN A 6 1.24 -25.29 1.00
N LEU A 7 0.74 -24.33 0.22
CA LEU A 7 0.43 -23.00 0.72
C LEU A 7 -0.69 -23.03 1.78
N THR A 8 -1.77 -23.77 1.53
CA THR A 8 -2.89 -23.87 2.48
C THR A 8 -2.46 -24.49 3.81
N GLU A 9 -1.64 -25.54 3.78
CA GLU A 9 -1.13 -26.17 5.00
C GLU A 9 -0.31 -25.19 5.86
N HIS A 10 0.51 -24.34 5.23
CA HIS A 10 1.29 -23.33 5.94
C HIS A 10 0.42 -22.18 6.47
N LEU A 11 -0.59 -21.76 5.71
CA LEU A 11 -1.55 -20.73 6.14
C LEU A 11 -2.36 -21.20 7.35
N GLU A 12 -2.80 -22.47 7.37
CA GLU A 12 -3.48 -23.08 8.51
C GLU A 12 -2.58 -23.14 9.74
N LYS A 13 -1.34 -23.61 9.59
CA LYS A 13 -0.36 -23.66 10.69
C LYS A 13 -0.03 -22.29 11.27
N SER A 14 -0.08 -21.24 10.45
CA SER A 14 0.20 -19.87 10.87
C SER A 14 -1.04 -19.09 11.29
N CYS A 15 -2.22 -19.73 11.32
CA CYS A 15 -3.51 -19.12 11.66
C CYS A 15 -3.81 -17.86 10.82
N GLU A 16 -3.34 -17.81 9.57
CA GLU A 16 -3.58 -16.69 8.66
C GLU A 16 -4.99 -16.81 8.06
N SER A 17 -5.69 -15.69 7.92
CA SER A 17 -7.02 -15.69 7.28
C SER A 17 -6.87 -15.79 5.77
N TYR A 18 -7.49 -16.80 5.16
CA TYR A 18 -7.50 -16.96 3.72
C TYR A 18 -8.85 -17.45 3.20
N SER A 19 -9.06 -17.30 1.89
CA SER A 19 -10.20 -17.86 1.17
C SER A 19 -9.72 -18.48 -0.13
N GLU A 20 -10.33 -19.60 -0.50
CA GLU A 20 -10.02 -20.29 -1.75
C GLU A 20 -11.13 -20.06 -2.77
N ILE A 21 -10.74 -19.72 -4.00
CA ILE A 21 -11.65 -19.58 -5.12
C ILE A 21 -11.00 -20.29 -6.32
N GLU A 22 -11.46 -21.50 -6.63
CA GLU A 22 -10.91 -22.33 -7.72
C GLU A 22 -9.39 -22.53 -7.60
N ASN A 23 -8.61 -21.95 -8.51
CA ASN A 23 -7.14 -21.97 -8.55
C ASN A 23 -6.49 -20.78 -7.83
N ASN A 24 -7.28 -19.91 -7.21
CA ASN A 24 -6.81 -18.74 -6.48
C ASN A 24 -6.88 -18.94 -4.96
N ILE A 25 -5.89 -18.42 -4.26
CA ILE A 25 -5.90 -18.24 -2.81
C ILE A 25 -5.83 -16.75 -2.52
N ILE A 26 -6.83 -16.23 -1.81
CA ILE A 26 -6.86 -14.84 -1.33
C ILE A 26 -6.49 -14.84 0.13
N ILE A 27 -5.34 -14.28 0.46
CA ILE A 27 -4.80 -14.19 1.83
C ILE A 27 -5.13 -12.80 2.36
N THR A 28 -5.94 -12.76 3.42
CA THR A 28 -6.31 -11.55 4.14
C THR A 28 -5.36 -11.38 5.32
N THR A 29 -4.34 -10.54 5.15
CA THR A 29 -3.46 -10.19 6.25
C THR A 29 -4.12 -9.16 7.17
N THR A 30 -3.38 -8.59 8.13
CA THR A 30 -3.87 -7.46 8.91
C THR A 30 -4.28 -6.34 7.93
N LYS A 31 -5.59 -6.00 7.90
CA LYS A 31 -6.15 -4.95 7.04
C LYS A 31 -5.23 -3.73 7.04
N PRO A 32 -5.04 -3.06 5.89
CA PRO A 32 -5.76 -3.14 4.61
C PRO A 32 -5.11 -4.02 3.50
N LEU A 33 -4.01 -4.73 3.75
CA LEU A 33 -3.26 -5.42 2.70
C LEU A 33 -3.83 -6.83 2.43
N ILE A 34 -4.15 -7.12 1.17
CA ILE A 34 -4.70 -8.40 0.71
C ILE A 34 -3.80 -8.94 -0.40
N PHE A 35 -3.45 -10.22 -0.31
CA PHE A 35 -2.71 -10.93 -1.35
C PHE A 35 -3.64 -11.87 -2.11
N GLN A 36 -3.37 -12.02 -3.40
CA GLN A 36 -4.00 -13.00 -4.26
C GLN A 36 -2.89 -13.81 -4.94
N VAL A 37 -2.95 -15.12 -4.75
CA VAL A 37 -2.02 -16.09 -5.32
C VAL A 37 -2.79 -16.94 -6.34
N ASP A 38 -2.38 -16.88 -7.60
CA ASP A 38 -3.00 -17.61 -8.70
C ASP A 38 -2.10 -18.79 -9.12
N PHE A 39 -2.67 -19.99 -9.12
CA PHE A 39 -2.02 -21.25 -9.54
C PHE A 39 -2.51 -21.76 -10.91
N SER A 40 -3.34 -20.99 -11.63
CA SER A 40 -3.94 -21.41 -12.92
C SER A 40 -2.91 -21.59 -14.04
N ASN A 41 -1.87 -20.76 -14.05
CA ASN A 41 -0.76 -20.89 -14.97
C ASN A 41 0.28 -21.84 -14.36
N ASN A 42 1.14 -22.47 -15.19
CA ASN A 42 2.29 -23.27 -14.73
C ASN A 42 3.28 -22.50 -13.83
N LYS A 43 2.99 -21.24 -13.49
CA LYS A 43 3.72 -20.36 -12.59
C LYS A 43 2.75 -19.82 -11.53
N THR A 44 3.24 -19.71 -10.30
CA THR A 44 2.57 -19.02 -9.20
C THR A 44 2.63 -17.51 -9.45
N ASP A 45 1.50 -16.85 -9.69
CA ASP A 45 1.43 -15.38 -9.77
C ASP A 45 0.98 -14.83 -8.41
N ILE A 46 1.68 -13.83 -7.90
CA ILE A 46 1.42 -13.22 -6.58
C ILE A 46 1.16 -11.74 -6.81
N SER A 47 -0.05 -11.31 -6.51
CA SER A 47 -0.45 -9.91 -6.55
C SER A 47 -0.93 -9.45 -5.19
N ALA A 48 -0.76 -8.16 -4.89
CA ALA A 48 -1.31 -7.57 -3.67
C ALA A 48 -2.08 -6.29 -3.95
N LYS A 49 -3.04 -5.99 -3.09
CA LYS A 49 -3.82 -4.76 -3.14
C LYS A 49 -4.10 -4.22 -1.74
N LEU A 50 -4.19 -2.89 -1.64
CA LEU A 50 -4.76 -2.22 -0.49
C LEU A 50 -6.27 -2.13 -0.68
N LYS A 51 -7.04 -2.59 0.30
CA LYS A 51 -8.50 -2.56 0.30
C LYS A 51 -9.03 -1.98 1.61
N GLY A 52 -10.05 -1.13 1.49
CA GLY A 52 -10.65 -0.42 2.62
C GLY A 52 -9.81 0.78 3.06
N TRP A 53 -10.29 1.46 4.10
CA TRP A 53 -9.67 2.70 4.57
C TRP A 53 -8.22 2.51 5.01
N ASN A 54 -7.31 3.31 4.47
CA ASN A 54 -5.90 3.31 4.83
C ASN A 54 -5.22 4.66 4.60
N PHE A 55 -4.06 4.86 5.23
CA PHE A 55 -3.31 6.12 5.19
C PHE A 55 -2.65 6.44 3.84
N LEU A 56 -2.61 5.51 2.89
CA LEU A 56 -1.90 5.70 1.61
C LEU A 56 -2.84 6.02 0.45
N THR A 57 -4.01 5.40 0.42
CA THR A 57 -4.97 5.48 -0.69
C THR A 57 -6.37 5.88 -0.23
N GLY A 58 -6.57 6.12 1.08
CA GLY A 58 -7.90 6.38 1.63
C GLY A 58 -8.80 5.17 1.44
N PHE A 59 -9.94 5.37 0.77
CA PHE A 59 -10.89 4.29 0.43
C PHE A 59 -10.64 3.67 -0.95
N LEU A 60 -9.68 4.19 -1.73
CA LEU A 60 -9.42 3.72 -3.09
C LEU A 60 -8.75 2.34 -3.05
N GLU A 61 -9.43 1.32 -3.57
CA GLU A 61 -8.83 0.00 -3.74
C GLU A 61 -7.80 0.03 -4.87
N MET A 62 -6.55 -0.32 -4.57
CA MET A 62 -5.45 -0.22 -5.53
C MET A 62 -4.42 -1.33 -5.35
N ARG A 63 -3.87 -1.81 -6.48
CA ARG A 63 -2.70 -2.71 -6.48
C ARG A 63 -1.53 -2.07 -5.74
N PHE A 64 -0.90 -2.80 -4.84
CA PHE A 64 0.14 -2.25 -3.97
C PHE A 64 1.31 -1.66 -4.77
N GLU A 65 1.63 -2.28 -5.91
CA GLU A 65 2.68 -1.85 -6.83
C GLU A 65 2.43 -0.45 -7.43
N LYS A 66 1.18 0.02 -7.47
CA LYS A 66 0.81 1.34 -7.99
C LYS A 66 0.72 2.42 -6.91
N VAL A 67 0.78 2.04 -5.62
CA VAL A 67 0.56 2.96 -4.49
C VAL A 67 1.63 4.03 -4.43
N ALA A 68 2.89 3.69 -4.70
CA ALA A 68 3.99 4.66 -4.73
C ALA A 68 3.73 5.79 -5.74
N SER A 69 3.38 5.43 -6.98
CA SER A 69 3.06 6.39 -8.03
C SER A 69 1.86 7.27 -7.66
N TYR A 70 0.82 6.68 -7.07
CA TYR A 70 -0.34 7.42 -6.60
C TYR A 70 0.03 8.46 -5.53
N ILE A 71 0.80 8.05 -4.52
CA ILE A 71 1.28 8.93 -3.46
C ILE A 71 2.14 10.06 -4.05
N SER A 72 3.05 9.74 -4.99
CA SER A 72 3.88 10.75 -5.65
C SER A 72 3.04 11.82 -6.35
N ILE A 73 2.02 11.42 -7.10
CA ILE A 73 1.10 12.35 -7.77
C ILE A 73 0.33 13.19 -6.74
N MET A 74 -0.20 12.57 -5.69
CA MET A 74 -0.92 13.28 -4.62
C MET A 74 -0.05 14.32 -3.91
N LEU A 75 1.21 13.98 -3.60
CA LEU A 75 2.14 14.91 -2.96
C LEU A 75 2.50 16.09 -3.87
N ILE A 76 2.72 15.83 -5.17
CA ILE A 76 2.98 16.90 -6.15
C ILE A 76 1.76 17.82 -6.24
N LEU A 77 0.55 17.27 -6.36
CA LEU A 77 -0.68 18.07 -6.40
C LEU A 77 -0.87 18.90 -5.13
N MET A 78 -0.63 18.31 -3.96
CA MET A 78 -0.69 19.02 -2.68
C MET A 78 0.27 20.21 -2.65
N ILE A 79 1.52 20.00 -3.07
CA ILE A 79 2.53 21.08 -3.16
C ILE A 79 2.07 22.18 -4.10
N LEU A 80 1.58 21.82 -5.30
CA LEU A 80 1.11 22.79 -6.28
C LEU A 80 -0.08 23.62 -5.77
N ILE A 81 -1.05 22.98 -5.13
CA ILE A 81 -2.23 23.66 -4.56
C ILE A 81 -1.80 24.62 -3.45
N THR A 82 -0.91 24.19 -2.55
CA THR A 82 -0.44 25.05 -1.46
C THR A 82 0.37 26.23 -2.00
N LEU A 83 1.30 25.99 -2.94
CA LEU A 83 2.08 27.07 -3.56
C LEU A 83 1.21 28.05 -4.34
N PHE A 84 0.26 27.56 -5.13
CA PHE A 84 -0.68 28.42 -5.86
C PHE A 84 -1.50 29.29 -4.92
N SER A 85 -1.97 28.72 -3.81
CA SER A 85 -2.73 29.45 -2.79
C SER A 85 -1.90 30.56 -2.15
N LEU A 86 -0.60 30.32 -1.91
CA LEU A 86 0.30 31.35 -1.41
C LEU A 86 0.52 32.46 -2.45
N VAL A 87 0.73 32.13 -3.72
CA VAL A 87 0.95 33.13 -4.79
C VAL A 87 -0.27 34.04 -5.04
N MET A 88 -1.48 33.52 -4.86
CA MET A 88 -2.73 34.28 -5.09
C MET A 88 -3.11 35.22 -3.96
N VAL A 89 -2.42 35.19 -2.81
CA VAL A 89 -2.63 36.16 -1.73
C VAL A 89 -1.90 37.46 -2.13
N GLU A 90 -2.66 38.44 -2.63
CA GLU A 90 -2.16 39.73 -3.13
C GLU A 90 -1.52 40.64 -2.04
N ASN A 91 -1.62 40.26 -0.76
CA ASN A 91 -1.10 41.05 0.37
C ASN A 91 0.14 40.40 0.99
N GLU A 92 0.95 41.19 1.71
CA GLU A 92 2.15 40.74 2.45
C GLU A 92 1.90 39.43 3.18
N ILE A 93 2.37 38.32 2.60
CA ILE A 93 2.23 37.01 3.22
C ILE A 93 3.14 37.02 4.44
N GLU A 94 2.54 36.95 5.63
CA GLU A 94 3.32 36.83 6.86
C GLU A 94 4.23 35.60 6.77
N ASN A 95 5.51 35.78 7.12
CA ASN A 95 6.50 34.69 7.17
C ASN A 95 5.99 33.50 8.00
N THR A 96 5.18 33.77 9.03
CA THR A 96 4.52 32.75 9.86
C THR A 96 3.60 31.84 9.05
N THR A 97 2.79 32.40 8.15
CA THR A 97 1.85 31.67 7.29
C THR A 97 2.58 30.76 6.30
N VAL A 98 3.67 31.27 5.70
CA VAL A 98 4.55 30.48 4.82
C VAL A 98 5.18 29.34 5.60
N LEU A 99 5.73 29.62 6.77
CA LEU A 99 6.40 28.62 7.61
C LEU A 99 5.44 27.51 8.07
N ILE A 100 4.22 27.86 8.49
CA ILE A 100 3.18 26.89 8.86
C ILE A 100 2.84 26.00 7.65
N SER A 101 2.61 26.60 6.48
CA SER A 101 2.25 25.87 5.26
C SER A 101 3.31 24.87 4.85
N ILE A 102 4.58 25.28 4.85
CA ILE A 102 5.72 24.40 4.54
C ILE A 102 5.82 23.27 5.58
N THR A 103 5.68 23.61 6.87
CA THR A 103 5.76 22.62 7.95
C THR A 103 4.67 21.55 7.80
N CYS A 104 3.43 21.94 7.49
CA CYS A 104 2.34 21.01 7.23
C CYS A 104 2.62 20.06 6.06
N ILE A 105 3.17 20.58 4.94
CA ILE A 105 3.56 19.76 3.79
C ILE A 105 4.63 18.74 4.19
N VAL A 106 5.67 19.19 4.89
CA VAL A 106 6.79 18.32 5.31
C VAL A 106 6.29 17.22 6.24
N VAL A 107 5.46 17.57 7.23
CA VAL A 107 4.86 16.59 8.15
C VAL A 107 4.02 15.57 7.38
N ALA A 108 3.16 16.02 6.46
CA ALA A 108 2.33 15.13 5.65
C ALA A 108 3.17 14.21 4.75
N ALA A 109 4.23 14.72 4.13
CA ALA A 109 5.13 13.94 3.29
C ALA A 109 5.89 12.88 4.10
N VAL A 110 6.49 13.26 5.23
CA VAL A 110 7.21 12.34 6.12
C VAL A 110 6.26 11.26 6.65
N TRP A 111 5.08 11.66 7.12
CA TRP A 111 4.05 10.73 7.60
C TRP A 111 3.68 9.71 6.52
N THR A 112 3.37 10.18 5.31
CA THR A 112 2.99 9.30 4.19
C THR A 112 4.11 8.32 3.82
N CYS A 113 5.36 8.79 3.80
CA CYS A 113 6.53 7.95 3.55
C CYS A 113 6.71 6.86 4.62
N LEU A 114 6.55 7.20 5.91
CA LEU A 114 6.65 6.23 7.00
C LEU A 114 5.59 5.13 6.89
N PHE A 115 4.34 5.51 6.59
CA PHE A 115 3.29 4.52 6.33
C PHE A 115 3.66 3.66 5.12
N TYR A 116 4.08 4.26 4.00
CA TYR A 116 4.43 3.51 2.80
C TYR A 116 5.52 2.46 3.07
N ILE A 117 6.57 2.85 3.79
CA ILE A 117 7.67 1.93 4.18
C ILE A 117 7.13 0.79 5.04
N ASN A 118 6.32 1.08 6.07
CA ASN A 118 5.72 0.06 6.92
C ASN A 118 4.87 -0.94 6.12
N TYR A 119 4.02 -0.44 5.22
CA TYR A 119 3.23 -1.29 4.32
C TYR A 119 4.11 -2.11 3.39
N ARG A 120 5.19 -1.53 2.87
CA ARG A 120 6.11 -2.22 1.98
C ARG A 120 6.87 -3.34 2.67
N ILE A 121 7.31 -3.14 3.91
CA ILE A 121 7.95 -4.19 4.71
C ILE A 121 6.98 -5.37 4.89
N LYS A 122 5.72 -5.09 5.25
CA LYS A 122 4.68 -6.13 5.37
C LYS A 122 4.43 -6.83 4.04
N TYR A 123 4.42 -6.08 2.94
CA TYR A 123 4.28 -6.61 1.59
C TYR A 123 5.38 -7.61 1.24
N GLU A 124 6.64 -7.19 1.36
CA GLU A 124 7.79 -8.03 1.01
C GLU A 124 7.88 -9.26 1.92
N ASN A 125 7.65 -9.10 3.23
CA ASN A 125 7.70 -10.21 4.18
C ASN A 125 6.67 -11.29 3.84
N MET A 126 5.42 -10.91 3.56
CA MET A 126 4.40 -11.90 3.22
C MET A 126 4.62 -12.49 1.82
N LYS A 127 5.04 -11.68 0.85
CA LYS A 127 5.40 -12.17 -0.49
C LYS A 127 6.51 -13.23 -0.42
N ASN A 128 7.56 -12.98 0.37
CA ASN A 128 8.63 -13.94 0.57
C ASN A 128 8.14 -15.22 1.25
N ARG A 129 7.30 -15.12 2.30
CA ARG A 129 6.67 -16.30 2.92
C ARG A 129 5.88 -17.13 1.91
N ILE A 130 5.06 -16.50 1.07
CA ILE A 130 4.29 -17.21 0.04
C ILE A 130 5.21 -17.94 -0.94
N VAL A 131 6.30 -17.30 -1.37
CA VAL A 131 7.29 -17.93 -2.26
C VAL A 131 7.96 -19.12 -1.56
N ASP A 132 8.41 -18.94 -0.32
CA ASP A 132 9.08 -20.00 0.45
C ASP A 132 8.17 -21.20 0.71
N TRP A 133 6.87 -20.97 0.94
CA TRP A 133 5.89 -22.03 1.16
C TRP A 133 5.40 -22.73 -0.11
N THR A 134 5.71 -22.18 -1.30
CA THR A 134 5.26 -22.72 -2.60
C THR A 134 6.40 -23.27 -3.48
N ASN A 135 7.64 -23.16 -3.01
CA ASN A 135 8.83 -23.79 -3.59
C ASN A 135 9.06 -25.17 -2.98
#